data_AF-A0A8T1SR60-F1
#
_entry.id   AF-A0A8T1SR60-F1
#
_cell.length_a   1.000
_cell.length_b   1.000
_cell.length_c   1.000
_cell.angle_alpha   90.00
_cell.angle_beta   90.00
_cell.angle_gamma   90.00
#
_symmetry.space_group_name_H-M   'P 1'
#
loop_
_entity.id
_entity.type
_entity.pdbx_description
1 polymer ?
#
loop_
_entity_poly.entity_id
_entity_poly.type
_entity_poly.pdbx_seq_one_letter_code
_entity_poly.pdbx_strand_id
1 'polypeptide(L)'
;MNQDKGSRKHAIEPSRPMKPLYWTRIQLHSKRDSNASLVWEKIEEPSIDYHEFEELFSKTAVKERKKPISDTITKTKAKQVVKLLSNKRSQAVGILMSSLHLDMKDIQHAVVNLDNSVVDLETLQALYENRAQSDELEKIEKHGKSSKEKENAKSLDKPEQFLYELSLIPNFSERVFCILFQSTFSETICSIHRKLELLQKLCETLKSGSGVMQVLGLVLAFGNYMNGGNRTRGQADGFGLDILPKLKDVKSSDNSRSLLSYIVSYYLRNFDEDAGKEQCIFPLPEPQDLFQASQMKFEDFQKDLRKLKKDLRACETEAGKVYQVSLEEHIQPFKDSMEQFINQAKIDQENEEKSLTEAHKSFLETAAYFCMKPKMGEKEVSPHAFFSIWHEFSSDFKDLWKKENKLILQEKVKEAEEVCRQKKGKSLYNIKPRHDSGIKAKISMKI
;
A
#
# COMPACT_ATOMS: atom_id res chain seq x y z
N MET A 1 55.53 12.74 -5.10
CA MET A 1 54.83 12.26 -6.31
C MET A 1 53.45 11.77 -5.89
N ASN A 2 52.41 12.54 -6.21
CA ASN A 2 51.02 12.15 -5.97
C ASN A 2 50.67 11.00 -6.93
N GLN A 3 50.47 9.79 -6.40
CA GLN A 3 49.86 8.72 -7.19
C GLN A 3 48.38 9.04 -7.37
N ASP A 4 48.03 9.39 -8.60
CA ASP A 4 46.66 9.59 -9.05
C ASP A 4 45.88 8.27 -8.86
N LYS A 5 44.94 8.25 -7.90
CA LYS A 5 44.11 7.08 -7.60
C LYS A 5 42.99 7.01 -8.63
N GLY A 6 43.28 6.43 -9.79
CA GLY A 6 42.31 6.29 -10.89
C GLY A 6 41.03 5.54 -10.50
N SER A 7 39.89 6.01 -10.98
CA SER A 7 38.60 5.33 -10.84
C SER A 7 38.55 4.04 -11.67
N ARG A 8 38.02 2.95 -11.11
CA ARG A 8 37.86 1.66 -11.82
C ARG A 8 36.97 1.76 -13.07
N LYS A 9 35.96 2.64 -13.06
CA LYS A 9 35.01 2.82 -14.17
C LYS A 9 35.42 4.01 -15.03
N HIS A 10 35.20 3.89 -16.34
CA HIS A 10 35.43 4.95 -17.30
C HIS A 10 34.45 6.11 -17.11
N ALA A 11 34.86 7.33 -17.49
CA ALA A 11 33.96 8.45 -17.56
C ALA A 11 32.97 8.24 -18.72
N ILE A 12 31.70 8.57 -18.49
CA ILE A 12 30.62 8.52 -19.48
C ILE A 12 30.07 9.93 -19.63
N GLU A 13 30.02 10.43 -20.87
CA GLU A 13 29.46 11.73 -21.21
C GLU A 13 28.25 11.54 -22.13
N PRO A 14 27.01 11.75 -21.62
CA PRO A 14 25.80 11.69 -22.44
C PRO A 14 25.76 12.79 -23.50
N SER A 15 25.03 12.57 -24.59
CA SER A 15 24.87 13.55 -25.67
C SER A 15 24.00 14.75 -25.25
N ARG A 16 23.15 14.57 -24.23
CA ARG A 16 22.24 15.59 -23.68
C ARG A 16 22.38 15.69 -22.15
N PRO A 17 22.15 16.87 -21.54
CA PRO A 17 22.12 16.97 -20.08
C PRO A 17 21.00 16.12 -19.47
N MET A 18 21.35 15.10 -18.69
CA MET A 18 20.40 14.17 -18.06
C MET A 18 19.82 14.70 -16.75
N LYS A 19 18.61 14.25 -16.38
CA LYS A 19 18.07 14.45 -15.02
C LYS A 19 19.00 13.75 -14.01
N PRO A 20 19.44 14.40 -12.93
CA PRO A 20 20.37 13.79 -11.98
C PRO A 20 19.69 12.70 -11.16
N LEU A 21 20.38 11.57 -10.97
CA LEU A 21 20.03 10.57 -9.98
C LEU A 21 20.83 10.85 -8.70
N TYR A 22 20.17 11.26 -7.63
CA TYR A 22 20.79 11.66 -6.37
C TYR A 22 21.19 10.46 -5.49
N TRP A 23 22.07 9.60 -5.98
CA TRP A 23 22.62 8.48 -5.20
C TRP A 23 23.82 8.89 -4.33
N THR A 24 24.12 8.09 -3.30
CA THR A 24 25.40 8.20 -2.58
C THR A 24 26.43 7.33 -3.28
N ARG A 25 27.48 7.94 -3.85
CA ARG A 25 28.52 7.24 -4.62
C ARG A 25 29.36 6.35 -3.71
N ILE A 26 29.48 5.06 -4.04
CA ILE A 26 30.44 4.13 -3.43
C ILE A 26 31.65 4.00 -4.36
N GLN A 27 32.84 4.31 -3.87
CA GLN A 27 34.09 4.11 -4.61
C GLN A 27 34.87 2.94 -4.01
N LEU A 28 35.07 1.89 -4.79
CA LEU A 28 35.96 0.80 -4.42
C LEU A 28 37.41 1.28 -4.58
N HIS A 29 38.17 1.26 -3.50
CA HIS A 29 39.61 1.54 -3.52
C HIS A 29 40.38 0.21 -3.52
N SER A 30 41.44 0.13 -4.32
CA SER A 30 42.17 -1.11 -4.65
C SER A 30 42.91 -1.80 -3.49
N LYS A 31 42.80 -1.31 -2.25
CA LYS A 31 43.36 -1.97 -1.07
C LYS A 31 42.32 -2.06 0.03
N ARG A 32 41.73 -3.24 0.17
CA ARG A 32 40.94 -3.61 1.34
C ARG A 32 41.44 -4.97 1.82
N ASP A 33 41.91 -5.04 3.07
CA ASP A 33 42.39 -6.26 3.73
C ASP A 33 41.24 -7.16 4.23
N SER A 34 40.12 -7.19 3.50
CA SER A 34 38.90 -7.88 3.91
C SER A 34 38.59 -9.02 2.95
N ASN A 35 38.57 -10.26 3.45
CA ASN A 35 38.29 -11.49 2.71
C ASN A 35 36.84 -11.61 2.17
N ALA A 36 35.96 -10.63 2.46
CA ALA A 36 34.59 -10.61 1.98
C ALA A 36 34.47 -9.85 0.66
N SER A 37 34.20 -10.56 -0.44
CA SER A 37 33.93 -9.94 -1.74
C SER A 37 32.64 -9.13 -1.71
N LEU A 38 32.70 -7.88 -2.17
CA LEU A 38 31.54 -6.99 -2.27
C LEU A 38 30.77 -7.28 -3.56
N VAL A 39 29.44 -7.11 -3.52
CA VAL A 39 28.60 -7.26 -4.71
C VAL A 39 29.06 -6.33 -5.85
N TRP A 40 29.52 -5.12 -5.51
CA TRP A 40 30.03 -4.12 -6.45
C TRP A 40 31.34 -4.51 -7.14
N GLU A 41 32.05 -5.53 -6.64
CA GLU A 41 33.24 -6.06 -7.31
C GLU A 41 32.86 -6.95 -8.50
N LYS A 42 31.72 -7.66 -8.38
CA LYS A 42 31.23 -8.69 -9.30
C LYS A 42 30.22 -8.18 -10.34
N ILE A 43 29.55 -7.07 -10.07
CA ILE A 43 28.58 -6.50 -11.01
C ILE A 43 29.31 -5.85 -12.19
N GLU A 44 28.97 -6.31 -13.39
CA GLU A 44 29.38 -5.72 -14.67
C GLU A 44 28.21 -4.91 -15.26
N GLU A 45 28.52 -3.77 -15.86
CA GLU A 45 27.52 -2.94 -16.54
C GLU A 45 27.25 -3.50 -17.94
N PRO A 46 25.99 -3.79 -18.31
CA PRO A 46 25.68 -4.24 -19.66
C PRO A 46 25.91 -3.11 -20.67
N SER A 47 26.20 -3.48 -21.92
CA SER A 47 26.21 -2.52 -23.03
C SER A 47 24.77 -2.13 -23.36
N ILE A 48 24.46 -0.82 -23.31
CA ILE A 48 23.12 -0.27 -23.51
C ILE A 48 23.16 0.77 -24.64
N ASP A 49 22.15 0.77 -25.52
CA ASP A 49 21.86 1.90 -26.40
C ASP A 49 21.07 2.95 -25.62
N TYR A 50 21.66 4.13 -25.45
CA TYR A 50 21.12 5.18 -24.62
C TYR A 50 20.16 6.13 -25.34
N HIS A 51 19.86 5.95 -26.64
CA HIS A 51 19.06 6.91 -27.40
C HIS A 51 17.65 7.15 -26.82
N GLU A 52 16.87 6.08 -26.62
CA GLU A 52 15.53 6.17 -26.01
C GLU A 52 15.62 6.70 -24.56
N PHE A 53 16.64 6.26 -23.81
CA PHE A 53 16.84 6.68 -22.43
C PHE A 53 17.15 8.19 -22.32
N GLU A 54 17.98 8.72 -23.22
CA GLU A 54 18.26 10.14 -23.34
C GLU A 54 17.02 10.94 -23.73
N GLU A 55 16.16 10.41 -24.59
CA GLU A 55 14.89 11.05 -24.95
C GLU A 55 13.94 11.16 -23.74
N LEU A 56 13.79 10.09 -22.97
CA LEU A 56 12.86 10.04 -21.84
C LEU A 56 13.36 10.79 -20.59
N PHE A 57 14.67 10.73 -20.32
CA PHE A 57 15.25 11.18 -19.05
C PHE A 57 16.24 12.35 -19.16
N SER A 58 16.40 12.94 -20.35
CA SER A 58 17.08 14.23 -20.47
C SER A 58 16.33 15.32 -19.71
N LYS A 59 17.06 16.36 -19.32
CA LYS A 59 16.44 17.62 -18.89
C LYS A 59 15.68 18.14 -20.11
N THR A 60 14.36 18.11 -20.05
CA THR A 60 13.52 18.83 -21.01
C THR A 60 14.02 20.26 -21.12
N ALA A 61 14.17 20.76 -22.36
CA ALA A 61 14.36 22.18 -22.60
C ALA A 61 13.35 22.92 -21.74
N VAL A 62 13.86 23.85 -20.94
CA VAL A 62 13.11 24.54 -19.90
C VAL A 62 11.85 25.12 -20.55
N LYS A 63 10.70 24.44 -20.40
CA LYS A 63 9.43 25.17 -20.28
C LYS A 63 9.74 26.20 -19.22
N GLU A 64 9.66 27.49 -19.57
CA GLU A 64 10.01 28.63 -18.71
C GLU A 64 9.69 28.27 -17.27
N ARG A 65 10.72 27.87 -16.52
CA ARG A 65 10.55 27.57 -15.11
C ARG A 65 10.23 28.92 -14.50
N LYS A 66 9.00 29.06 -14.01
CA LYS A 66 8.62 30.20 -13.17
C LYS A 66 9.74 30.39 -12.13
N LYS A 67 10.17 31.64 -11.97
CA LYS A 67 11.29 31.96 -11.10
C LYS A 67 10.93 31.57 -9.66
N PRO A 68 11.89 31.17 -8.81
CA PRO A 68 11.62 30.98 -7.39
C PRO A 68 10.97 32.24 -6.82
N ILE A 69 9.99 32.12 -5.91
CA ILE A 69 9.28 33.28 -5.29
C ILE A 69 10.27 34.37 -4.84
N SER A 70 11.42 33.94 -4.34
CA SER A 70 12.50 34.83 -3.89
C SER A 70 13.01 35.85 -4.93
N ASP A 71 12.78 35.62 -6.23
CA ASP A 71 13.17 36.48 -7.36
C ASP A 71 11.99 37.29 -7.95
N THR A 72 10.74 36.92 -7.66
CA THR A 72 9.53 37.68 -8.02
C THR A 72 9.38 38.93 -7.14
N ILE A 73 9.97 38.89 -5.94
CA ILE A 73 10.15 40.03 -5.04
C ILE A 73 11.30 40.90 -5.58
N THR A 74 10.98 42.11 -6.06
CA THR A 74 11.90 43.03 -6.77
C THR A 74 13.29 43.17 -6.11
N LYS A 75 14.35 42.89 -6.88
CA LYS A 75 15.75 43.19 -6.51
C LYS A 75 15.99 44.69 -6.54
N THR A 76 15.80 45.38 -5.41
CA THR A 76 16.38 46.70 -5.20
C THR A 76 17.76 46.57 -4.53
N LYS A 77 18.74 47.31 -5.07
CA LYS A 77 20.14 47.41 -4.60
C LYS A 77 20.19 47.49 -3.07
N ALA A 78 21.17 46.81 -2.46
CA ALA A 78 21.44 46.69 -1.01
C ALA A 78 20.97 47.88 -0.16
N LYS A 79 19.67 47.91 0.13
CA LYS A 79 19.06 48.78 1.15
C LYS A 79 19.19 48.04 2.46
N GLN A 80 19.47 48.76 3.55
CA GLN A 80 19.37 48.19 4.89
C GLN A 80 17.95 47.64 5.06
N VAL A 81 17.80 46.31 5.16
CA VAL A 81 16.51 45.65 5.38
C VAL A 81 16.23 45.50 6.86
N VAL A 82 14.96 45.55 7.23
CA VAL A 82 14.49 45.32 8.61
C VAL A 82 14.16 43.85 8.77
N LYS A 83 14.79 43.21 9.76
CA LYS A 83 14.50 41.84 10.18
C LYS A 83 13.68 41.89 11.46
N LEU A 84 12.48 41.34 11.41
CA LEU A 84 11.53 41.30 12.53
C LEU A 84 11.42 39.89 13.10
N LEU A 85 11.68 38.87 12.28
CA LEU A 85 11.69 37.48 12.70
C LEU A 85 13.00 37.13 13.39
N SER A 86 12.96 36.11 14.25
CA SER A 86 14.18 35.50 14.78
C SER A 86 15.00 34.88 13.65
N ASN A 87 16.33 34.83 13.79
CA ASN A 87 17.21 34.26 12.76
C ASN A 87 16.82 32.84 12.35
N LYS A 88 16.47 31.98 13.32
CA LYS A 88 16.02 30.60 13.05
C LYS A 88 14.72 30.57 12.26
N ARG A 89 13.76 31.43 12.61
CA ARG A 89 12.46 31.52 11.91
C ARG A 89 12.62 32.07 10.50
N SER A 90 13.38 33.16 10.36
CA SER A 90 13.72 33.78 9.07
C SER A 90 14.40 32.77 8.14
N GLN A 91 15.33 31.95 8.65
CA GLN A 91 15.98 30.90 7.87
C GLN A 91 15.00 29.80 7.44
N ALA A 92 14.12 29.33 8.32
CA ALA A 92 13.13 28.29 7.99
C ALA A 92 12.17 28.76 6.87
N VAL A 93 11.63 29.97 7.00
CA VAL A 93 10.76 30.58 5.98
C VAL A 93 11.55 30.85 4.69
N GLY A 94 12.80 31.29 4.81
CA GLY A 94 13.69 31.51 3.66
C GLY A 94 13.97 30.23 2.87
N ILE A 95 14.20 29.10 3.56
CA ILE A 95 14.37 27.78 2.93
C ILE A 95 13.10 27.40 2.17
N LEU A 96 11.92 27.49 2.83
CA LEU A 96 10.64 27.20 2.20
C LEU A 96 10.44 28.05 0.94
N MET A 97 10.63 29.37 1.04
CA MET A 97 10.50 30.30 -0.09
C MET A 97 11.46 29.97 -1.24
N SER A 98 12.69 29.54 -0.95
CA SER A 98 13.66 29.15 -1.97
C SER A 98 13.36 27.80 -2.62
N SER A 99 12.73 26.87 -1.89
CA SER A 99 12.28 25.58 -2.44
C SER A 99 10.97 25.70 -3.22
N LEU A 100 10.14 26.71 -2.93
CA LEU A 100 8.88 26.96 -3.63
C LEU A 100 9.15 27.55 -5.02
N HIS A 101 8.81 26.79 -6.05
CA HIS A 101 8.85 27.19 -7.46
C HIS A 101 7.45 27.55 -7.97
N LEU A 102 6.69 28.28 -7.17
CA LEU A 102 5.30 28.70 -7.45
C LEU A 102 5.20 30.22 -7.42
N ASP A 103 4.18 30.80 -8.05
CA ASP A 103 3.87 32.21 -7.83
C ASP A 103 2.84 32.38 -6.69
N MET A 104 2.86 33.52 -5.99
CA MET A 104 1.84 33.82 -4.96
C MET A 104 0.41 33.75 -5.52
N LYS A 105 0.23 34.07 -6.81
CA LYS A 105 -1.05 33.93 -7.51
C LYS A 105 -1.51 32.48 -7.64
N ASP A 106 -0.59 31.54 -7.83
CA ASP A 106 -0.91 30.12 -7.92
C ASP A 106 -1.36 29.61 -6.55
N ILE A 107 -0.69 30.05 -5.47
CA ILE A 107 -1.07 29.75 -4.08
C ILE A 107 -2.46 30.33 -3.77
N GLN A 108 -2.69 31.59 -4.11
CA GLN A 108 -3.99 32.22 -3.91
C GLN A 108 -5.10 31.49 -4.67
N HIS A 109 -4.87 31.16 -5.95
CA HIS A 109 -5.83 30.42 -6.76
C HIS A 109 -6.16 29.07 -6.12
N ALA A 110 -5.14 28.31 -5.71
CA ALA A 110 -5.33 27.01 -5.08
C ALA A 110 -6.19 27.08 -3.80
N VAL A 111 -5.92 28.08 -2.95
CA VAL A 111 -6.61 28.22 -1.65
C VAL A 111 -8.02 28.78 -1.80
N VAL A 112 -8.23 29.76 -2.68
CA VAL A 112 -9.54 30.40 -2.87
C VAL A 112 -10.50 29.47 -3.63
N ASN A 113 -9.99 28.74 -4.63
CA ASN A 113 -10.79 27.89 -5.51
C ASN A 113 -10.80 26.40 -5.12
N LEU A 114 -10.13 26.01 -4.02
CA LEU A 114 -9.97 24.60 -3.62
C LEU A 114 -9.31 23.74 -4.72
N ASP A 115 -8.39 24.32 -5.49
CA ASP A 115 -7.72 23.65 -6.62
C ASP A 115 -6.26 23.31 -6.29
N ASN A 116 -6.01 22.05 -5.95
CA ASN A 116 -4.69 21.53 -5.62
C ASN A 116 -3.96 20.86 -6.81
N SER A 117 -4.35 21.16 -8.06
CA SER A 117 -3.69 20.60 -9.25
C SER A 117 -2.30 21.16 -9.52
N VAL A 118 -2.10 22.44 -9.21
CA VAL A 118 -0.81 23.16 -9.37
C VAL A 118 -0.04 23.22 -8.06
N VAL A 119 -0.75 23.36 -6.94
CA VAL A 119 -0.18 23.41 -5.59
C VAL A 119 -0.64 22.18 -4.83
N ASP A 120 0.26 21.20 -4.68
CA ASP A 120 -0.06 19.94 -4.01
C ASP A 120 -0.30 20.12 -2.49
N LEU A 121 -0.87 19.08 -1.88
CA LEU A 121 -1.24 19.09 -0.46
C LEU A 121 0.00 19.18 0.46
N GLU A 122 1.13 18.60 0.07
CA GLU A 122 2.39 18.68 0.82
C GLU A 122 2.89 20.14 0.87
N THR A 123 2.81 20.84 -0.26
CA THR A 123 3.13 22.26 -0.35
C THR A 123 2.17 23.11 0.48
N LEU A 124 0.87 22.85 0.40
CA LEU A 124 -0.13 23.54 1.24
C LEU A 124 0.11 23.30 2.73
N GLN A 125 0.46 22.08 3.12
CA GLN A 125 0.83 21.74 4.51
C GLN A 125 2.07 22.52 4.94
N ALA A 126 3.13 22.56 4.13
CA ALA A 126 4.35 23.29 4.44
C ALA A 126 4.10 24.80 4.57
N LEU A 127 3.26 25.37 3.70
CA LEU A 127 2.83 26.77 3.77
C LEU A 127 2.00 27.03 5.03
N TYR A 128 1.08 26.13 5.38
CA TYR A 128 0.28 26.23 6.59
C TYR A 128 1.13 26.23 7.85
N GLU A 129 2.06 25.29 7.99
CA GLU A 129 2.94 25.19 9.16
C GLU A 129 3.89 26.38 9.30
N ASN A 130 4.29 26.97 8.18
CA ASN A 130 5.22 28.09 8.15
C ASN A 130 4.56 29.47 8.04
N ARG A 131 3.23 29.57 8.03
CA ARG A 131 2.52 30.85 8.02
C ARG A 131 2.88 31.73 9.23
N ALA A 132 2.72 33.04 9.08
CA ALA A 132 2.95 33.98 10.18
C ALA A 132 2.03 33.67 11.36
N GLN A 133 2.59 33.66 12.55
CA GLN A 133 1.78 33.68 13.78
C GLN A 133 1.22 35.08 14.01
N SER A 134 0.15 35.20 14.81
CA SER A 134 -0.53 36.48 15.04
C SER A 134 0.42 37.59 15.52
N ASP A 135 1.35 37.28 16.43
CA ASP A 135 2.32 38.26 16.94
C ASP A 135 3.39 38.64 15.90
N GLU A 136 3.77 37.71 15.02
CA GLU A 136 4.69 37.96 13.91
C GLU A 136 4.02 38.87 12.87
N LEU A 137 2.76 38.57 12.54
CA LEU A 137 1.98 39.31 11.56
C LEU A 137 1.70 40.74 12.02
N GLU A 138 1.34 40.95 13.29
CA GLU A 138 1.15 42.28 13.87
C GLU A 138 2.41 43.15 13.76
N LYS A 139 3.60 42.58 14.04
CA LYS A 139 4.88 43.29 13.91
C LYS A 139 5.15 43.68 12.46
N ILE A 140 4.91 42.76 11.53
CA ILE A 140 5.09 42.96 10.09
C ILE A 140 4.15 44.05 9.56
N GLU A 141 2.86 43.99 9.92
CA GLU A 141 1.86 44.99 9.53
C GLU A 141 2.16 46.38 10.10
N LYS A 142 2.52 46.45 11.38
CA LYS A 142 2.85 47.72 12.06
C LYS A 142 4.03 48.40 11.37
N HIS A 143 5.06 47.63 10.99
CA HIS A 143 6.18 48.13 10.21
C HIS A 143 5.73 48.59 8.81
N GLY A 144 4.87 47.82 8.13
CA GLY A 144 4.31 48.18 6.83
C GLY A 144 3.52 49.50 6.84
N LYS A 145 2.67 49.70 7.85
CA LYS A 145 1.89 50.95 8.05
C LYS A 145 2.80 52.14 8.34
N SER A 146 3.73 52.02 9.31
CA SER A 146 4.69 53.08 9.63
C SER A 146 5.64 53.42 8.49
N SER A 147 5.90 52.48 7.58
CA SER A 147 6.80 52.69 6.45
C SER A 147 6.15 53.46 5.30
N LYS A 148 4.82 53.35 5.13
CA LYS A 148 4.08 54.16 4.14
C LYS A 148 3.99 55.63 4.51
N GLU A 149 4.07 55.96 5.80
CA GLU A 149 4.02 57.33 6.32
C GLU A 149 5.39 58.04 6.31
N LYS A 150 6.49 57.29 6.11
CA LYS A 150 7.87 57.81 6.19
C LYS A 150 8.60 57.57 4.88
N GLU A 151 8.94 58.64 4.18
CA GLU A 151 9.62 58.64 2.86
C GLU A 151 10.98 57.89 2.85
N ASN A 152 11.59 57.66 4.02
CA ASN A 152 12.89 56.98 4.21
C ASN A 152 12.81 55.63 4.96
N ALA A 153 11.66 54.96 4.98
CA ALA A 153 11.52 53.70 5.70
C ALA A 153 12.25 52.53 5.02
N LYS A 154 12.89 51.70 5.83
CA LYS A 154 13.60 50.50 5.39
C LYS A 154 12.61 49.40 5.00
N SER A 155 12.87 48.72 3.89
CA SER A 155 12.06 47.57 3.46
C SER A 155 12.24 46.38 4.40
N LEU A 156 11.21 45.54 4.53
CA LEU A 156 11.29 44.25 5.22
C LEU A 156 12.31 43.32 4.52
N ASP A 157 12.87 42.35 5.24
CA ASP A 157 13.61 41.25 4.61
C ASP A 157 12.65 40.30 3.87
N LYS A 158 13.17 39.48 2.95
CA LYS A 158 12.33 38.66 2.05
C LYS A 158 11.39 37.69 2.78
N PRO A 159 11.81 37.00 3.87
CA PRO A 159 10.92 36.10 4.60
C PRO A 159 9.69 36.83 5.18
N GLU A 160 9.88 38.00 5.76
CA GLU A 160 8.79 38.84 6.27
C GLU A 160 7.85 39.31 5.15
N GLN A 161 8.40 39.68 3.99
CA GLN A 161 7.58 40.04 2.82
C GLN A 161 6.74 38.86 2.32
N PHE A 162 7.33 37.67 2.24
CA PHE A 162 6.63 36.46 1.83
C PHE A 162 5.48 36.12 2.80
N LEU A 163 5.74 36.16 4.10
CA LEU A 163 4.71 35.93 5.11
C LEU A 163 3.59 36.97 5.05
N TYR A 164 3.94 38.24 4.79
CA TYR A 164 2.96 39.29 4.59
C TYR A 164 2.09 39.02 3.35
N GLU A 165 2.70 38.74 2.20
CA GLU A 165 1.95 38.42 0.98
C GLU A 165 1.03 37.20 1.15
N LEU A 166 1.50 36.16 1.84
CA LEU A 166 0.69 34.99 2.16
C LEU A 166 -0.53 35.35 3.03
N SER A 167 -0.35 36.27 3.98
CA SER A 167 -1.44 36.74 4.85
C SER A 167 -2.50 37.57 4.13
N LEU A 168 -2.18 38.12 2.95
CA LEU A 168 -3.13 38.85 2.13
C LEU A 168 -4.10 37.92 1.40
N ILE A 169 -3.84 36.61 1.35
CA ILE A 169 -4.78 35.64 0.81
C ILE A 169 -5.98 35.54 1.78
N PRO A 170 -7.22 35.79 1.31
CA PRO A 170 -8.40 35.84 2.18
C PRO A 170 -8.57 34.54 2.99
N ASN A 171 -8.57 34.64 4.32
CA ASN A 171 -8.74 33.52 5.24
C ASN A 171 -7.82 32.32 4.94
N PHE A 172 -6.56 32.61 4.60
CA PHE A 172 -5.58 31.59 4.20
C PHE A 172 -5.51 30.41 5.19
N SER A 173 -5.38 30.70 6.48
CA SER A 173 -5.24 29.67 7.52
C SER A 173 -6.45 28.75 7.57
N GLU A 174 -7.64 29.34 7.64
CA GLU A 174 -8.90 28.61 7.75
C GLU A 174 -9.14 27.73 6.51
N ARG A 175 -8.94 28.30 5.31
CA ARG A 175 -9.15 27.59 4.04
C ARG A 175 -8.19 26.43 3.87
N VAL A 176 -6.89 26.65 4.09
CA VAL A 176 -5.88 25.60 3.96
C VAL A 176 -6.10 24.49 4.98
N PHE A 177 -6.47 24.83 6.22
CA PHE A 177 -6.85 23.83 7.22
C PHE A 177 -7.98 22.93 6.71
N CYS A 178 -9.05 23.51 6.15
CA CYS A 178 -10.19 22.75 5.64
C CYS A 178 -9.80 21.87 4.44
N ILE A 179 -8.99 22.37 3.50
CA ILE A 179 -8.48 21.61 2.34
C ILE A 179 -7.70 20.37 2.81
N LEU A 180 -6.75 20.56 3.72
CA LEU A 180 -5.90 19.48 4.24
C LEU A 180 -6.73 18.45 5.01
N PHE A 181 -7.68 18.93 5.81
CA PHE A 181 -8.59 18.06 6.55
C PHE A 181 -9.49 17.24 5.63
N GLN A 182 -10.03 17.83 4.55
CA GLN A 182 -10.88 17.11 3.59
C GLN A 182 -10.18 15.88 3.01
N SER A 183 -8.91 16.03 2.60
CA SER A 183 -8.09 14.93 2.10
C SER A 183 -7.81 13.89 3.19
N THR A 184 -7.34 14.35 4.36
CA THR A 184 -7.02 13.47 5.49
C THR A 184 -8.24 12.67 5.96
N PHE A 185 -9.43 13.30 5.97
CA PHE A 185 -10.69 12.66 6.34
C PHE A 185 -11.04 11.53 5.39
N SER A 186 -10.99 11.82 4.09
CA SER A 186 -11.33 10.87 3.03
C SER A 186 -10.42 9.63 3.10
N GLU A 187 -9.10 9.85 3.24
CA GLU A 187 -8.13 8.77 3.37
C GLU A 187 -8.35 7.93 4.64
N THR A 188 -8.60 8.59 5.77
CA THR A 188 -8.78 7.93 7.07
C THR A 188 -10.05 7.08 7.08
N ILE A 189 -11.19 7.62 6.66
CA ILE A 189 -12.46 6.85 6.56
C ILE A 189 -12.30 5.67 5.62
N CYS A 190 -11.77 5.88 4.40
CA CYS A 190 -11.59 4.78 3.45
C CYS A 190 -10.68 3.67 4.00
N SER A 191 -9.62 4.05 4.74
CA SER A 191 -8.70 3.11 5.35
C SER A 191 -9.36 2.29 6.47
N ILE A 192 -10.16 2.93 7.33
CA ILE A 192 -10.93 2.25 8.39
C ILE A 192 -11.95 1.30 7.74
N HIS A 193 -12.72 1.80 6.78
CA HIS A 193 -13.75 1.06 6.07
C HIS A 193 -13.23 -0.27 5.48
N ARG A 194 -12.15 -0.20 4.69
CA ARG A 194 -11.54 -1.40 4.09
C ARG A 194 -11.07 -2.42 5.13
N LYS A 195 -10.61 -1.97 6.29
CA LYS A 195 -10.17 -2.87 7.37
C LYS A 195 -11.35 -3.53 8.07
N LEU A 196 -12.45 -2.82 8.26
CA LEU A 196 -13.68 -3.37 8.81
C LEU A 196 -14.36 -4.35 7.85
N GLU A 197 -14.43 -4.02 6.56
CA GLU A 197 -14.90 -4.94 5.51
C GLU A 197 -14.07 -6.22 5.48
N LEU A 198 -12.73 -6.11 5.58
CA LEU A 198 -11.85 -7.27 5.65
C LEU A 198 -12.17 -8.16 6.86
N LEU A 199 -12.33 -7.55 8.04
CA LEU A 199 -12.70 -8.28 9.27
C LEU A 199 -14.04 -9.01 9.10
N GLN A 200 -15.06 -8.33 8.60
CA GLN A 200 -16.39 -8.91 8.37
C GLN A 200 -16.34 -10.05 7.35
N LYS A 201 -15.65 -9.86 6.23
CA LYS A 201 -15.48 -10.88 5.20
C LYS A 201 -14.76 -12.12 5.74
N LEU A 202 -13.72 -11.94 6.54
CA LEU A 202 -13.01 -13.06 7.18
C LEU A 202 -13.92 -13.81 8.16
N CYS A 203 -14.70 -13.08 8.97
CA CYS A 203 -15.66 -13.68 9.89
C CYS A 203 -16.72 -14.51 9.16
N GLU A 204 -17.28 -13.97 8.08
CA GLU A 204 -18.24 -14.69 7.23
C GLU A 204 -17.59 -15.93 6.59
N THR A 205 -16.44 -15.76 5.93
CA THR A 205 -15.75 -16.86 5.25
C THR A 205 -15.41 -18.00 6.22
N LEU A 206 -14.97 -17.68 7.44
CA LEU A 206 -14.68 -18.70 8.45
C LEU A 206 -15.94 -19.42 8.95
N LYS A 207 -17.08 -18.73 9.05
CA LYS A 207 -18.35 -19.32 9.52
C LYS A 207 -19.06 -20.15 8.45
N SER A 208 -19.06 -19.71 7.20
CA SER A 208 -19.89 -20.28 6.13
C SER A 208 -19.12 -20.85 4.94
N GLY A 209 -17.80 -20.64 4.86
CA GLY A 209 -16.98 -21.12 3.75
C GLY A 209 -16.96 -22.64 3.69
N SER A 210 -17.42 -23.22 2.57
CA SER A 210 -17.49 -24.67 2.37
C SER A 210 -16.13 -25.35 2.54
N GLY A 211 -15.08 -24.78 1.96
CA GLY A 211 -13.71 -25.27 2.11
C GLY A 211 -13.24 -25.28 3.56
N VAL A 212 -13.57 -24.24 4.34
CA VAL A 212 -13.28 -24.18 5.78
C VAL A 212 -14.00 -25.30 6.52
N MET A 213 -15.30 -25.50 6.26
CA MET A 213 -16.10 -26.55 6.90
C MET A 213 -15.60 -27.95 6.54
N GLN A 214 -15.24 -28.20 5.28
CA GLN A 214 -14.67 -29.47 4.83
C GLN A 214 -13.32 -29.76 5.50
N VAL A 215 -12.42 -28.77 5.57
CA VAL A 215 -11.11 -28.93 6.22
C VAL A 215 -11.27 -29.20 7.72
N LEU A 216 -12.13 -28.46 8.43
CA LEU A 216 -12.41 -28.72 9.84
C LEU A 216 -13.02 -30.11 10.05
N GLY A 217 -13.92 -30.53 9.15
CA GLY A 217 -14.50 -31.87 9.14
C GLY A 217 -13.45 -32.98 8.98
N LEU A 218 -12.46 -32.80 8.10
CA LEU A 218 -11.34 -33.72 7.95
C LEU A 218 -10.50 -33.81 9.22
N VAL A 219 -10.16 -32.67 9.82
CA VAL A 219 -9.41 -32.63 11.08
C VAL A 219 -10.17 -33.39 12.17
N LEU A 220 -11.47 -33.17 12.30
CA LEU A 220 -12.32 -33.86 13.28
C LEU A 220 -12.37 -35.36 13.02
N ALA A 221 -12.60 -35.78 11.78
CA ALA A 221 -12.74 -37.17 11.40
C ALA A 221 -11.43 -37.96 11.64
N PHE A 222 -10.29 -37.43 11.17
CA PHE A 222 -9.00 -38.08 11.39
C PHE A 222 -8.60 -38.05 12.87
N GLY A 223 -8.83 -36.93 13.56
CA GLY A 223 -8.58 -36.83 15.00
C GLY A 223 -9.38 -37.87 15.81
N ASN A 224 -10.65 -38.06 15.49
CA ASN A 224 -11.50 -39.07 16.13
C ASN A 224 -11.04 -40.50 15.82
N TYR A 225 -10.65 -40.78 14.58
CA TYR A 225 -10.13 -42.10 14.21
C TYR A 225 -8.81 -42.40 14.94
N MET A 226 -7.88 -41.45 14.97
CA MET A 226 -6.59 -41.60 15.65
C MET A 226 -6.73 -41.78 17.16
N ASN A 227 -7.74 -41.16 17.78
CA ASN A 227 -8.03 -41.28 19.21
C ASN A 227 -9.05 -42.38 19.53
N GLY A 228 -9.36 -43.27 18.57
CA GLY A 228 -10.28 -44.38 18.76
C GLY A 228 -9.91 -45.25 19.97
N GLY A 229 -10.90 -45.63 20.77
CA GLY A 229 -10.70 -46.39 22.01
C GLY A 229 -10.26 -45.56 23.23
N ASN A 230 -9.90 -44.29 23.06
CA ASN A 230 -9.62 -43.38 24.18
C ASN A 230 -10.86 -42.54 24.54
N ARG A 231 -11.52 -42.88 25.66
CA ARG A 231 -12.75 -42.20 26.12
C ARG A 231 -12.59 -40.71 26.44
N THR A 232 -11.36 -40.22 26.60
CA THR A 232 -11.08 -38.81 26.93
C THR A 232 -10.67 -37.96 25.73
N ARG A 233 -10.33 -38.59 24.59
CA ARG A 233 -9.80 -37.90 23.39
C ARG A 233 -10.54 -38.21 22.10
N GLY A 234 -11.11 -39.41 21.97
CA GLY A 234 -11.93 -39.82 20.84
C GLY A 234 -13.41 -39.52 21.08
N GLN A 235 -14.23 -39.77 20.06
CA GLN A 235 -15.67 -39.44 20.07
C GLN A 235 -15.95 -37.96 20.38
N ALA A 236 -15.07 -37.07 19.92
CA ALA A 236 -15.22 -35.64 20.07
C ALA A 236 -16.22 -35.09 19.03
N ASP A 237 -17.10 -34.19 19.45
CA ASP A 237 -18.00 -33.44 18.57
C ASP A 237 -17.30 -32.21 17.93
N GLY A 238 -16.16 -31.81 18.49
CA GLY A 238 -15.38 -30.66 18.05
C GLY A 238 -14.02 -30.60 18.74
N PHE A 239 -13.21 -29.61 18.40
CA PHE A 239 -11.88 -29.40 18.97
C PHE A 239 -11.58 -27.91 19.14
N GLY A 240 -10.67 -27.58 20.06
CA GLY A 240 -10.14 -26.22 20.20
C GLY A 240 -9.25 -25.84 19.02
N LEU A 241 -9.38 -24.61 18.53
CA LEU A 241 -8.63 -24.13 17.36
C LEU A 241 -7.10 -24.19 17.53
N ASP A 242 -6.61 -24.23 18.76
CA ASP A 242 -5.17 -24.29 19.08
C ASP A 242 -4.47 -25.55 18.54
N ILE A 243 -5.23 -26.58 18.16
CA ILE A 243 -4.67 -27.78 17.52
C ILE A 243 -4.29 -27.54 16.06
N LEU A 244 -4.94 -26.61 15.36
CA LEU A 244 -4.79 -26.44 13.92
C LEU A 244 -3.33 -26.23 13.49
N PRO A 245 -2.55 -25.30 14.10
CA PRO A 245 -1.16 -25.12 13.71
C PRO A 245 -0.26 -26.31 14.07
N LYS A 246 -0.65 -27.11 15.09
CA LYS A 246 0.12 -28.27 15.59
C LYS A 246 -0.01 -29.50 14.69
N LEU A 247 -0.93 -29.50 13.73
CA LEU A 247 -1.12 -30.63 12.81
C LEU A 247 0.13 -30.92 11.94
N LYS A 248 1.00 -29.93 11.75
CA LYS A 248 2.27 -30.10 11.03
C LYS A 248 3.31 -30.92 11.81
N ASP A 249 3.16 -30.99 13.13
CA ASP A 249 4.11 -31.66 14.03
C ASP A 249 3.79 -33.15 14.20
N VAL A 250 2.54 -33.54 13.97
CA VAL A 250 2.12 -34.95 14.00
C VAL A 250 2.64 -35.65 12.74
N LYS A 251 3.58 -36.57 12.88
CA LYS A 251 4.22 -37.27 11.74
C LYS A 251 3.63 -38.67 11.50
N SER A 252 3.74 -39.13 10.25
CA SER A 252 3.52 -40.53 9.88
C SER A 252 4.54 -41.45 10.56
N SER A 253 4.25 -42.75 10.60
CA SER A 253 5.11 -43.76 11.25
C SER A 253 6.54 -43.83 10.70
N ASP A 254 6.73 -43.44 9.43
CA ASP A 254 8.01 -43.38 8.72
C ASP A 254 8.61 -41.96 8.68
N ASN A 255 7.97 -40.98 9.35
CA ASN A 255 8.33 -39.56 9.35
C ASN A 255 8.37 -38.89 7.96
N SER A 256 7.80 -39.51 6.92
CA SER A 256 7.85 -38.97 5.55
C SER A 256 6.87 -37.82 5.32
N ARG A 257 5.76 -37.76 6.06
CA ARG A 257 4.76 -36.70 5.95
C ARG A 257 4.13 -36.33 7.29
N SER A 258 3.60 -35.12 7.39
CA SER A 258 2.78 -34.69 8.54
C SER A 258 1.31 -35.02 8.33
N LEU A 259 0.53 -35.03 9.43
CA LEU A 259 -0.92 -35.12 9.39
C LEU A 259 -1.52 -33.96 8.58
N LEU A 260 -1.00 -32.74 8.74
CA LEU A 260 -1.41 -31.61 7.90
C LEU A 260 -1.20 -31.88 6.41
N SER A 261 -0.02 -32.36 6.01
CA SER A 261 0.27 -32.70 4.61
C SER A 261 -0.67 -33.78 4.08
N TYR A 262 -1.04 -34.75 4.92
CA TYR A 262 -1.99 -35.78 4.54
C TYR A 262 -3.41 -35.22 4.36
N ILE A 263 -3.87 -34.36 5.26
CA ILE A 263 -5.18 -33.70 5.18
C ILE A 263 -5.30 -32.86 3.91
N VAL A 264 -4.26 -32.09 3.57
CA VAL A 264 -4.22 -31.30 2.33
C VAL A 264 -4.34 -32.19 1.09
N SER A 265 -3.57 -33.29 1.05
CA SER A 265 -3.64 -34.26 -0.05
C SER A 265 -5.01 -34.92 -0.14
N TYR A 266 -5.59 -35.31 1.01
CA TYR A 266 -6.91 -35.88 1.06
C TYR A 266 -7.98 -34.89 0.58
N TYR A 267 -7.93 -33.63 1.02
CA TYR A 267 -8.85 -32.58 0.57
C TYR A 267 -8.80 -32.44 -0.94
N LEU A 268 -7.62 -32.24 -1.52
CA LEU A 268 -7.46 -32.05 -2.96
C LEU A 268 -7.96 -33.27 -3.76
N ARG A 269 -7.66 -34.49 -3.31
CA ARG A 269 -8.01 -35.69 -4.06
C ARG A 269 -9.49 -36.11 -3.92
N ASN A 270 -10.21 -35.62 -2.91
CA ASN A 270 -11.57 -36.09 -2.60
C ASN A 270 -12.64 -34.99 -2.58
N PHE A 271 -12.27 -33.72 -2.40
CA PHE A 271 -13.23 -32.61 -2.34
C PHE A 271 -13.03 -31.55 -3.42
N ASP A 272 -11.85 -31.48 -4.05
CA ASP A 272 -11.56 -30.49 -5.07
C ASP A 272 -11.53 -31.12 -6.47
N GLU A 273 -12.62 -30.92 -7.23
CA GLU A 273 -12.76 -31.44 -8.60
C GLU A 273 -11.74 -30.81 -9.58
N ASP A 274 -11.17 -29.66 -9.21
CA ASP A 274 -10.20 -28.91 -9.98
C ASP A 274 -8.77 -29.10 -9.48
N ALA A 275 -8.53 -30.04 -8.56
CA ALA A 275 -7.19 -30.37 -8.09
C ALA A 275 -6.20 -30.60 -9.24
N GLY A 276 -5.05 -29.92 -9.17
CA GLY A 276 -4.02 -29.92 -10.20
C GLY A 276 -4.40 -29.19 -11.50
N LYS A 277 -5.45 -28.36 -11.51
CA LYS A 277 -5.80 -27.46 -12.61
C LYS A 277 -5.58 -25.99 -12.20
N GLU A 278 -5.54 -25.09 -13.18
CA GLU A 278 -5.42 -23.64 -12.93
C GLU A 278 -6.64 -23.05 -12.22
N GLN A 279 -7.81 -23.69 -12.34
CA GLN A 279 -9.07 -23.26 -11.73
C GLN A 279 -9.17 -23.63 -10.24
N CYS A 280 -8.22 -24.40 -9.71
CA CYS A 280 -8.23 -24.84 -8.31
C CYS A 280 -8.18 -23.64 -7.35
N ILE A 281 -9.17 -23.54 -6.47
CA ILE A 281 -9.33 -22.41 -5.53
C ILE A 281 -8.83 -22.83 -4.16
N PHE A 282 -8.04 -21.96 -3.54
CA PHE A 282 -7.56 -22.19 -2.18
C PHE A 282 -8.74 -22.19 -1.19
N PRO A 283 -8.92 -23.24 -0.35
CA PRO A 283 -10.16 -23.45 0.40
C PRO A 283 -10.29 -22.67 1.71
N LEU A 284 -9.22 -21.99 2.14
CA LEU A 284 -9.18 -21.24 3.39
C LEU A 284 -9.00 -19.74 3.10
N PRO A 285 -9.26 -18.84 4.07
CA PRO A 285 -8.97 -17.43 3.89
C PRO A 285 -7.48 -17.19 3.64
N GLU A 286 -7.18 -16.19 2.81
CA GLU A 286 -5.81 -15.84 2.43
C GLU A 286 -4.93 -15.54 3.65
N PRO A 287 -3.73 -16.13 3.74
CA PRO A 287 -2.86 -15.92 4.90
C PRO A 287 -2.51 -14.46 5.19
N GLN A 288 -2.38 -13.65 4.13
CA GLN A 288 -2.08 -12.22 4.24
C GLN A 288 -3.25 -11.42 4.82
N ASP A 289 -4.48 -11.82 4.53
CA ASP A 289 -5.69 -11.19 5.05
C ASP A 289 -5.84 -11.51 6.54
N LEU A 290 -5.62 -12.78 6.91
CA LEU A 290 -5.58 -13.23 8.30
C LEU A 290 -4.46 -12.54 9.09
N PHE A 291 -3.29 -12.35 8.46
CA PHE A 291 -2.19 -11.60 9.08
C PHE A 291 -2.63 -10.18 9.40
N GLN A 292 -3.17 -9.45 8.42
CA GLN A 292 -3.62 -8.08 8.60
C GLN A 292 -4.67 -7.98 9.71
N ALA A 293 -5.68 -8.84 9.70
CA ALA A 293 -6.72 -8.89 10.73
C ALA A 293 -6.14 -9.17 12.13
N SER A 294 -5.12 -10.01 12.24
CA SER A 294 -4.45 -10.29 13.51
C SER A 294 -3.70 -9.10 14.11
N GLN A 295 -3.38 -8.08 13.30
CA GLN A 295 -2.71 -6.85 13.75
C GLN A 295 -3.70 -5.74 14.14
N MET A 296 -5.00 -5.94 13.93
CA MET A 296 -6.02 -4.93 14.19
C MET A 296 -6.45 -4.92 15.66
N LYS A 297 -6.83 -3.73 16.15
CA LYS A 297 -7.39 -3.52 17.49
C LYS A 297 -8.60 -2.59 17.40
N PHE A 298 -9.70 -3.00 18.02
CA PHE A 298 -10.93 -2.21 18.00
C PHE A 298 -10.77 -0.87 18.72
N GLU A 299 -9.93 -0.81 19.75
CA GLU A 299 -9.63 0.41 20.50
C GLU A 299 -8.94 1.48 19.64
N ASP A 300 -8.09 1.05 18.69
CA ASP A 300 -7.40 1.94 17.77
C ASP A 300 -8.40 2.57 16.79
N PHE A 301 -9.29 1.77 16.20
CA PHE A 301 -10.38 2.29 15.35
C PHE A 301 -11.28 3.29 16.09
N GLN A 302 -11.67 2.96 17.33
CA GLN A 302 -12.46 3.87 18.14
C GLN A 302 -11.74 5.19 18.43
N LYS A 303 -10.42 5.13 18.70
CA LYS A 303 -9.61 6.32 18.92
C LYS A 303 -9.52 7.18 17.67
N ASP A 304 -9.29 6.56 16.52
CA ASP A 304 -9.17 7.24 15.24
C ASP A 304 -10.49 7.90 14.84
N LEU A 305 -11.63 7.20 14.94
CA LEU A 305 -12.95 7.78 14.67
C LEU A 305 -13.31 8.92 15.63
N ARG A 306 -12.99 8.80 16.93
CA ARG A 306 -13.19 9.90 17.89
C ARG A 306 -12.35 11.13 17.55
N LYS A 307 -11.09 10.93 17.15
CA LYS A 307 -10.21 12.00 16.70
C LYS A 307 -10.80 12.65 15.45
N LEU A 308 -11.20 11.84 14.48
CA LEU A 308 -11.76 12.31 13.22
C LEU A 308 -13.04 13.14 13.42
N LYS A 309 -13.92 12.71 14.32
CA LYS A 309 -15.14 13.46 14.72
C LYS A 309 -14.81 14.80 15.35
N LYS A 310 -13.74 14.87 16.17
CA LYS A 310 -13.27 16.13 16.76
C LYS A 310 -12.70 17.06 15.69
N ASP A 311 -11.87 16.53 14.79
CA ASP A 311 -11.23 17.30 13.73
C ASP A 311 -12.27 17.78 12.69
N LEU A 312 -13.34 17.00 12.45
CA LEU A 312 -14.49 17.42 11.62
C LEU A 312 -15.21 18.64 12.21
N ARG A 313 -15.44 18.66 13.54
CA ARG A 313 -16.01 19.84 14.21
C ARG A 313 -15.09 21.06 14.14
N ALA A 314 -13.77 20.84 14.20
CA ALA A 314 -12.81 21.92 14.01
C ALA A 314 -12.89 22.46 12.58
N CYS A 315 -12.98 21.59 11.56
CA CYS A 315 -13.18 21.98 10.17
C CYS A 315 -14.46 22.80 9.98
N GLU A 316 -15.57 22.37 10.55
CA GLU A 316 -16.83 23.12 10.53
C GLU A 316 -16.69 24.52 11.17
N THR A 317 -15.93 24.62 12.26
CA THR A 317 -15.65 25.91 12.91
C THR A 317 -14.79 26.83 12.03
N GLU A 318 -13.71 26.30 11.44
CA GLU A 318 -12.82 27.08 10.56
C GLU A 318 -13.55 27.50 9.27
N ALA A 319 -14.32 26.61 8.66
CA ALA A 319 -15.15 26.93 7.50
C ALA A 319 -16.19 28.02 7.84
N GLY A 320 -16.82 27.93 9.03
CA GLY A 320 -17.74 28.95 9.54
C GLY A 320 -17.10 30.35 9.64
N LYS A 321 -15.82 30.45 10.01
CA LYS A 321 -15.10 31.73 10.01
C LYS A 321 -14.93 32.28 8.60
N VAL A 322 -14.61 31.42 7.61
CA VAL A 322 -14.51 31.83 6.21
C VAL A 322 -15.85 32.39 5.73
N TYR A 323 -16.97 31.74 6.07
CA TYR A 323 -18.30 32.18 5.63
C TYR A 323 -18.69 33.56 6.18
N GLN A 324 -18.23 33.89 7.38
CA GLN A 324 -18.56 35.15 8.06
C GLN A 324 -17.66 36.31 7.64
N VAL A 325 -16.39 36.04 7.35
CA VAL A 325 -15.35 37.07 7.17
C VAL A 325 -14.99 37.32 5.70
N SER A 326 -15.18 36.34 4.82
CA SER A 326 -14.89 36.51 3.40
C SER A 326 -15.87 37.47 2.71
N LEU A 327 -15.35 38.29 1.79
CA LEU A 327 -16.16 39.08 0.86
C LEU A 327 -16.94 38.17 -0.08
N GLU A 328 -18.08 38.65 -0.58
CA GLU A 328 -18.98 37.89 -1.46
C GLU A 328 -18.28 37.41 -2.76
N GLU A 329 -17.32 38.18 -3.27
CA GLU A 329 -16.50 37.83 -4.44
C GLU A 329 -15.45 36.72 -4.19
N HIS A 330 -15.17 36.38 -2.93
CA HIS A 330 -14.15 35.41 -2.54
C HIS A 330 -14.72 34.20 -1.80
N ILE A 331 -16.01 34.20 -1.47
CA ILE A 331 -16.63 33.14 -0.69
C ILE A 331 -16.83 31.85 -1.52
N GLN A 332 -17.08 31.98 -2.82
CA GLN A 332 -17.24 30.84 -3.73
C GLN A 332 -15.95 30.56 -4.50
N PRO A 333 -15.67 29.29 -4.86
CA PRO A 333 -16.49 28.07 -4.67
C PRO A 333 -16.35 27.40 -3.29
N PHE A 334 -15.57 28.00 -2.38
CA PHE A 334 -15.21 27.38 -1.10
C PHE A 334 -16.42 26.97 -0.26
N LYS A 335 -17.42 27.86 -0.14
CA LYS A 335 -18.59 27.61 0.70
C LYS A 335 -19.37 26.38 0.24
N ASP A 336 -19.79 26.33 -1.01
CA ASP A 336 -20.63 25.24 -1.52
C ASP A 336 -19.92 23.90 -1.41
N SER A 337 -18.64 23.85 -1.81
CA SER A 337 -17.82 22.64 -1.74
C SER A 337 -17.61 22.16 -0.31
N MET A 338 -17.32 23.09 0.62
CA MET A 338 -17.04 22.75 2.02
C MET A 338 -18.33 22.36 2.78
N GLU A 339 -19.47 23.00 2.50
CA GLU A 339 -20.77 22.59 3.05
C GLU A 339 -21.16 21.19 2.57
N GLN A 340 -20.99 20.90 1.27
CA GLN A 340 -21.21 19.55 0.73
C GLN A 340 -20.30 18.52 1.40
N PHE A 341 -19.00 18.82 1.49
CA PHE A 341 -18.03 17.94 2.15
C PHE A 341 -18.39 17.71 3.63
N ILE A 342 -18.64 18.75 4.42
CA ILE A 342 -18.94 18.62 5.86
C ILE A 342 -20.21 17.78 6.08
N ASN A 343 -21.25 18.02 5.28
CA ASN A 343 -22.49 17.25 5.37
C ASN A 343 -22.27 15.77 5.07
N GLN A 344 -21.53 15.46 3.99
CA GLN A 344 -21.20 14.08 3.65
C GLN A 344 -20.29 13.44 4.71
N ALA A 345 -19.27 14.17 5.17
CA ALA A 345 -18.33 13.70 6.19
C ALA A 345 -19.03 13.36 7.51
N LYS A 346 -20.07 14.11 7.92
CA LYS A 346 -20.87 13.77 9.10
C LYS A 346 -21.59 12.43 8.93
N ILE A 347 -22.21 12.20 7.78
CA ILE A 347 -22.89 10.96 7.45
C ILE A 347 -21.90 9.79 7.43
N ASP A 348 -20.77 9.95 6.75
CA ASP A 348 -19.74 8.92 6.64
C ASP A 348 -19.15 8.58 8.02
N GLN A 349 -18.92 9.60 8.86
CA GLN A 349 -18.41 9.42 10.22
C GLN A 349 -19.38 8.60 11.09
N GLU A 350 -20.68 8.88 11.03
CA GLU A 350 -21.70 8.14 11.78
C GLU A 350 -21.89 6.71 11.25
N ASN A 351 -21.86 6.54 9.92
CA ASN A 351 -21.95 5.22 9.29
C ASN A 351 -20.75 4.35 9.67
N GLU A 352 -19.55 4.93 9.71
CA GLU A 352 -18.34 4.19 10.06
C GLU A 352 -18.30 3.83 11.56
N GLU A 353 -18.84 4.68 12.46
CA GLU A 353 -19.06 4.31 13.87
C GLU A 353 -20.01 3.11 14.02
N LYS A 354 -21.07 3.04 13.21
CA LYS A 354 -22.01 1.90 13.18
C LYS A 354 -21.32 0.65 12.61
N SER A 355 -20.63 0.77 11.48
CA SER A 355 -19.86 -0.31 10.85
C SER A 355 -18.85 -0.92 11.83
N LEU A 356 -18.14 -0.08 12.60
CA LEU A 356 -17.21 -0.54 13.65
C LEU A 356 -17.91 -1.37 14.72
N THR A 357 -19.09 -0.92 15.18
CA THR A 357 -19.87 -1.62 16.19
C THR A 357 -20.36 -2.98 15.67
N GLU A 358 -20.83 -3.01 14.43
CA GLU A 358 -21.28 -4.24 13.75
C GLU A 358 -20.14 -5.21 13.49
N ALA A 359 -18.99 -4.73 13.02
CA ALA A 359 -17.79 -5.53 12.81
C ALA A 359 -17.27 -6.14 14.12
N HIS A 360 -17.22 -5.35 15.21
CA HIS A 360 -16.81 -5.84 16.53
C HIS A 360 -17.77 -6.93 17.03
N LYS A 361 -19.08 -6.70 16.94
CA LYS A 361 -20.09 -7.71 17.29
C LYS A 361 -19.94 -8.99 16.46
N SER A 362 -19.84 -8.87 15.13
CA SER A 362 -19.68 -10.01 14.22
C SER A 362 -18.42 -10.82 14.53
N PHE A 363 -17.33 -10.15 14.87
CA PHE A 363 -16.10 -10.80 15.31
C PHE A 363 -16.28 -11.58 16.62
N LEU A 364 -16.91 -10.99 17.64
CA LEU A 364 -17.17 -11.68 18.91
C LEU A 364 -18.09 -12.89 18.73
N GLU A 365 -19.13 -12.77 17.90
CA GLU A 365 -20.00 -13.88 17.53
C GLU A 365 -19.23 -14.98 16.80
N THR A 366 -18.27 -14.62 15.96
CA THR A 366 -17.39 -15.58 15.26
C THR A 366 -16.46 -16.28 16.23
N ALA A 367 -15.85 -15.57 17.17
CA ALA A 367 -15.01 -16.17 18.20
C ALA A 367 -15.82 -17.15 19.07
N ALA A 368 -17.05 -16.77 19.45
CA ALA A 368 -17.98 -17.63 20.19
C ALA A 368 -18.43 -18.85 19.37
N TYR A 369 -18.67 -18.69 18.06
CA TYR A 369 -19.00 -19.79 17.14
C TYR A 369 -17.93 -20.89 17.16
N PHE A 370 -16.66 -20.51 17.25
CA PHE A 370 -15.54 -21.45 17.39
C PHE A 370 -15.20 -21.83 18.85
N CYS A 371 -16.08 -21.52 19.81
CA CYS A 371 -15.88 -21.79 21.24
C CYS A 371 -14.59 -21.19 21.81
N MET A 372 -14.04 -20.14 21.19
CA MET A 372 -12.83 -19.50 21.65
C MET A 372 -13.13 -18.60 22.85
N LYS A 373 -12.36 -18.77 23.93
CA LYS A 373 -12.48 -17.99 25.15
C LYS A 373 -11.39 -16.92 25.23
N PRO A 374 -11.66 -15.77 25.88
CA PRO A 374 -10.64 -14.77 26.18
C PRO A 374 -9.47 -15.39 26.95
N LYS A 375 -8.25 -14.88 26.74
CA LYS A 375 -7.11 -15.31 27.56
C LYS A 375 -7.27 -14.81 28.99
N MET A 376 -6.54 -15.41 29.93
CA MET A 376 -6.57 -15.00 31.33
C MET A 376 -6.20 -13.51 31.45
N GLY A 377 -7.09 -12.71 32.06
CA GLY A 377 -6.93 -11.26 32.20
C GLY A 377 -7.54 -10.42 31.08
N GLU A 378 -8.01 -11.04 29.98
CA GLU A 378 -8.74 -10.36 28.91
C GLU A 378 -10.26 -10.43 29.14
N LYS A 379 -10.98 -9.35 28.82
CA LYS A 379 -12.45 -9.33 28.88
C LYS A 379 -13.11 -10.03 27.70
N GLU A 380 -12.48 -9.90 26.54
CA GLU A 380 -12.97 -10.38 25.25
C GLU A 380 -11.82 -11.04 24.48
N VAL A 381 -12.15 -11.90 23.52
CA VAL A 381 -11.15 -12.46 22.61
C VAL A 381 -10.61 -11.32 21.76
N SER A 382 -9.29 -11.22 21.60
CA SER A 382 -8.69 -10.23 20.70
C SER A 382 -8.58 -10.75 19.25
N PRO A 383 -8.65 -9.87 18.23
CA PRO A 383 -8.38 -10.25 16.83
C PRO A 383 -7.05 -10.96 16.66
N HIS A 384 -6.01 -10.51 17.38
CA HIS A 384 -4.71 -11.17 17.41
C HIS A 384 -4.82 -12.64 17.86
N ALA A 385 -5.41 -12.88 19.04
CA ALA A 385 -5.52 -14.24 19.57
C ALA A 385 -6.26 -15.18 18.62
N PHE A 386 -7.33 -14.71 17.98
CA PHE A 386 -8.14 -15.51 17.07
C PHE A 386 -7.48 -15.69 15.68
N PHE A 387 -7.17 -14.60 14.99
CA PHE A 387 -6.69 -14.65 13.61
C PHE A 387 -5.24 -15.14 13.48
N SER A 388 -4.39 -15.03 14.52
CA SER A 388 -3.03 -15.57 14.45
C SER A 388 -3.01 -17.10 14.35
N ILE A 389 -3.96 -17.80 14.99
CA ILE A 389 -4.11 -19.26 14.87
C ILE A 389 -4.45 -19.62 13.43
N TRP A 390 -5.44 -18.94 12.86
CA TRP A 390 -5.86 -19.14 11.48
C TRP A 390 -4.77 -18.76 10.48
N HIS A 391 -4.03 -17.67 10.72
CA HIS A 391 -2.92 -17.25 9.88
C HIS A 391 -1.86 -18.34 9.80
N GLU A 392 -1.41 -18.88 10.94
CA GLU A 392 -0.37 -19.91 10.96
C GLU A 392 -0.84 -21.17 10.24
N PHE A 393 -2.05 -21.64 10.57
CA PHE A 393 -2.65 -22.81 9.94
C PHE A 393 -2.86 -22.63 8.43
N SER A 394 -3.44 -21.51 8.00
CA SER A 394 -3.70 -21.21 6.59
C SER A 394 -2.40 -21.07 5.80
N SER A 395 -1.35 -20.47 6.39
CA SER A 395 -0.03 -20.37 5.77
C SER A 395 0.56 -21.76 5.49
N ASP A 396 0.63 -22.61 6.52
CA ASP A 396 1.17 -23.96 6.40
C ASP A 396 0.33 -24.81 5.43
N PHE A 397 -1.00 -24.70 5.50
CA PHE A 397 -1.92 -25.37 4.58
C PHE A 397 -1.69 -24.91 3.15
N LYS A 398 -1.57 -23.59 2.89
CA LYS A 398 -1.40 -23.03 1.55
C LYS A 398 -0.09 -23.49 0.89
N ASP A 399 0.98 -23.55 1.65
CA ASP A 399 2.27 -24.03 1.14
C ASP A 399 2.22 -25.50 0.75
N LEU A 400 1.56 -26.33 1.56
CA LEU A 400 1.34 -27.74 1.26
C LEU A 400 0.36 -27.92 0.10
N TRP A 401 -0.70 -27.11 0.03
CA TRP A 401 -1.72 -27.15 -1.02
C TRP A 401 -1.13 -26.82 -2.39
N LYS A 402 -0.25 -25.81 -2.47
CA LYS A 402 0.49 -25.49 -3.71
C LYS A 402 1.39 -26.64 -4.14
N LYS A 403 2.12 -27.25 -3.19
CA LYS A 403 3.01 -28.39 -3.47
C LYS A 403 2.22 -29.60 -3.98
N GLU A 404 1.14 -29.95 -3.31
CA GLU A 404 0.31 -31.09 -3.69
C GLU A 404 -0.42 -30.87 -5.02
N ASN A 405 -0.96 -29.68 -5.27
CA ASN A 405 -1.54 -29.35 -6.57
C ASN A 405 -0.55 -29.52 -7.72
N LYS A 406 0.70 -29.10 -7.51
CA LYS A 406 1.77 -29.32 -8.50
C LYS A 406 2.05 -30.82 -8.72
N LEU A 407 2.02 -31.63 -7.66
CA LEU A 407 2.20 -33.08 -7.77
C LEU A 407 1.04 -33.73 -8.53
N ILE A 408 -0.20 -33.38 -8.22
CA ILE A 408 -1.39 -33.90 -8.92
C ILE A 408 -1.37 -33.50 -10.40
N LEU A 409 -0.97 -32.26 -10.72
CA LEU A 409 -0.78 -31.84 -12.11
C LEU A 409 0.28 -32.69 -12.83
N GLN A 410 1.42 -32.95 -12.19
CA GLN A 410 2.47 -33.80 -12.76
C GLN A 410 2.02 -35.24 -12.97
N GLU A 411 1.23 -35.82 -12.05
CA GLU A 411 0.61 -37.13 -12.20
C GLU A 411 -0.30 -37.17 -13.43
N LYS A 412 -1.21 -36.19 -13.56
CA LYS A 412 -2.13 -36.07 -14.71
C LYS A 412 -1.42 -35.91 -16.05
N VAL A 413 -0.35 -35.12 -16.10
CA VAL A 413 0.46 -34.94 -17.33
C VAL A 413 1.11 -36.26 -17.72
N LYS A 414 1.72 -36.99 -16.77
CA LYS A 414 2.33 -38.30 -17.05
C LYS A 414 1.30 -39.32 -17.54
N GLU A 415 0.12 -39.35 -16.93
CA GLU A 415 -0.97 -40.22 -17.38
C GLU A 415 -1.41 -39.87 -18.80
N ALA A 416 -1.57 -38.60 -19.13
CA ALA A 416 -1.93 -38.14 -20.47
C ALA A 416 -0.84 -38.49 -21.52
N GLU A 417 0.44 -38.33 -21.16
CA GLU A 417 1.57 -38.70 -22.02
C GLU A 417 1.61 -40.21 -22.30
N GLU A 418 1.35 -41.03 -21.29
CA GLU A 418 1.31 -42.49 -21.43
C GLU A 418 0.12 -42.94 -22.30
N VAL A 419 -1.06 -42.34 -22.12
CA VAL A 419 -2.22 -42.58 -22.98
C VAL A 419 -1.90 -42.18 -24.44
N CYS A 420 -1.24 -41.04 -24.66
CA CYS A 420 -0.80 -40.62 -25.99
C CYS A 420 0.20 -41.61 -26.61
N ARG A 421 1.15 -42.12 -25.82
CA ARG A 421 2.15 -43.09 -26.24
C ARG A 421 1.50 -44.42 -26.68
N GLN A 422 0.56 -44.92 -25.88
CA GLN A 422 -0.18 -46.14 -26.20
C GLN A 422 -1.04 -46.01 -27.46
N LYS A 423 -1.68 -44.85 -27.68
CA LYS A 423 -2.44 -44.57 -28.92
C LYS A 423 -1.53 -44.51 -30.15
N LYS A 424 -0.36 -43.86 -30.05
CA LYS A 424 0.63 -43.83 -31.13
C LYS A 424 1.20 -45.22 -31.44
N GLY A 425 1.48 -46.03 -30.41
CA GLY A 425 1.91 -47.42 -30.57
C GLY A 425 0.88 -48.27 -31.31
N LYS A 426 -0.41 -48.21 -30.93
CA LYS A 426 -1.49 -48.98 -31.59
C LYS A 426 -1.76 -48.56 -33.03
N SER A 427 -1.54 -47.29 -33.40
CA SER A 427 -1.74 -46.80 -34.77
C SER A 427 -0.70 -47.35 -35.77
N LEU A 428 0.48 -47.78 -35.31
CA LEU A 428 1.54 -48.33 -36.16
C LEU A 428 1.28 -49.78 -36.60
N TYR A 429 0.42 -50.53 -35.90
CA TYR A 429 0.14 -51.95 -36.19
C TYR A 429 -1.05 -52.19 -37.14
N ASN A 430 -1.66 -51.14 -37.71
CA ASN A 430 -2.85 -51.23 -38.55
C ASN A 430 -2.60 -50.94 -40.05
N ILE A 431 -1.43 -51.31 -40.59
CA ILE A 431 -1.22 -51.39 -42.04
C ILE A 431 -1.40 -52.86 -42.46
N LYS A 432 -2.63 -53.27 -42.80
CA LYS A 432 -2.86 -54.52 -43.55
C LYS A 432 -2.29 -54.33 -44.97
N PRO A 433 -1.51 -55.28 -45.53
CA PRO A 433 -1.11 -55.21 -46.92
C PRO A 433 -2.35 -55.23 -47.80
N ARG A 434 -2.50 -54.27 -48.71
CA ARG A 434 -3.52 -54.34 -49.77
C ARG A 434 -3.22 -55.58 -50.61
N HIS A 435 -4.19 -56.47 -50.70
CA HIS A 435 -4.16 -57.61 -51.61
C HIS A 435 -4.34 -57.06 -53.05
N ASP A 436 -3.31 -57.16 -53.89
CA ASP A 436 -3.36 -56.78 -55.30
C ASP A 436 -4.26 -57.74 -56.08
N SER A 437 -5.58 -57.50 -56.08
CA SER A 437 -6.51 -58.11 -57.02
C SER A 437 -6.61 -57.28 -58.30
N GLY A 438 -5.48 -57.11 -58.98
CA GLY A 438 -5.35 -56.40 -60.25
C GLY A 438 -5.12 -57.34 -61.43
N ILE A 439 -5.77 -57.06 -62.55
CA ILE A 439 -5.86 -57.85 -63.81
C ILE A 439 -4.49 -58.30 -64.40
N LYS A 440 -3.36 -57.75 -63.92
CA LYS A 440 -1.99 -58.15 -64.33
C LYS A 440 -1.60 -59.59 -63.95
N ALA A 441 -2.26 -60.23 -62.99
CA ALA A 441 -1.95 -61.62 -62.62
C ALA A 441 -2.52 -62.68 -63.60
N LYS A 442 -3.38 -62.31 -64.56
CA LYS A 442 -4.00 -63.26 -65.51
C LYS A 442 -3.28 -63.39 -66.87
N ILE A 443 -2.14 -62.72 -67.08
CA ILE A 443 -1.39 -62.77 -68.36
C ILE A 443 -0.16 -63.69 -68.30
N SER A 444 0.23 -64.22 -67.15
CA SER A 444 1.40 -65.13 -67.01
C SER A 444 1.10 -66.64 -67.14
N MET A 445 -0.06 -67.03 -67.66
CA MET A 445 -0.35 -68.43 -68.03
C MET A 445 -0.77 -68.55 -69.50
N LYS A 446 0.20 -68.27 -70.39
CA LYS A 446 0.19 -68.74 -71.79
C LYS A 446 1.61 -68.65 -72.35
N ILE A 447 2.47 -69.56 -71.90
CA ILE A 447 3.48 -70.25 -72.72
C ILE A 447 3.47 -71.70 -72.25
#